data_AF-A0A2S1QAY7-F1
#
_entry.id   AF-A0A2S1QAY7-F1
#
_cell.length_a   1.000
_cell.length_b   1.000
_cell.length_c   1.000
_cell.angle_alpha   90.00
_cell.angle_beta   90.00
_cell.angle_gamma   90.00
#
_symmetry.space_group_name_H-M   'P 1'
#
loop_
_entity.id
_entity.type
_entity.pdbx_description
1 polymer ?
#
loop_
_entity_poly.entity_id
_entity_poly.type
_entity_poly.pdbx_seq_one_letter_code
_entity_poly.pdbx_strand_id
1 'polypeptide(L)'
;MGERELREEVLKKVQDADERLLAMIKALAISYQESEVIAYTVDGEPLGREQYKQELKEAKAEYKRGEYTAVDDLKKEIKGW
;
A
#
# COMPACT_ATOMS: atom_id res chain seq x y z
N MET A 1 -27.37 -0.68 -14.31
CA MET A 1 -27.25 -1.28 -12.97
C MET A 1 -26.51 -0.30 -12.08
N GLY A 2 -27.10 0.09 -10.97
CA GLY A 2 -26.46 0.99 -10.00
C GLY A 2 -25.48 0.25 -9.09
N GLU A 3 -24.59 0.97 -8.40
CA GLU A 3 -23.59 0.38 -7.49
C GLU A 3 -24.23 -0.52 -6.41
N ARG A 4 -25.39 -0.12 -5.88
CA ARG A 4 -26.13 -0.91 -4.88
C ARG A 4 -26.60 -2.25 -5.42
N GLU A 5 -27.22 -2.24 -6.60
CA GLU A 5 -27.73 -3.46 -7.25
C GLU A 5 -26.59 -4.44 -7.55
N LEU A 6 -25.46 -3.92 -8.03
CA LEU A 6 -24.27 -4.73 -8.31
C LEU A 6 -23.71 -5.36 -7.03
N ARG A 7 -23.65 -4.60 -5.93
CA ARG A 7 -23.17 -5.08 -4.63
C ARG A 7 -24.04 -6.22 -4.09
N GLU A 8 -25.36 -6.08 -4.18
CA GLU A 8 -26.30 -7.10 -3.74
C GLU A 8 -26.17 -8.39 -4.56
N GLU A 9 -26.02 -8.28 -5.88
CA GLU A 9 -25.86 -9.44 -6.76
C GLU A 9 -24.55 -10.20 -6.46
N VAL A 10 -23.44 -9.49 -6.26
CA VAL A 10 -22.15 -10.10 -5.92
C VAL A 10 -22.23 -10.81 -4.57
N LEU A 11 -22.83 -10.18 -3.54
CA LEU A 11 -22.98 -10.80 -2.22
C LEU A 11 -23.79 -12.10 -2.27
N LYS A 12 -24.89 -12.12 -3.05
CA LYS A 12 -25.70 -13.32 -3.24
C LYS A 12 -24.89 -14.45 -3.89
N LYS A 13 -24.10 -14.14 -4.93
CA LYS A 13 -23.26 -15.15 -5.60
C LYS A 13 -22.15 -15.70 -4.70
N VAL A 14 -21.62 -14.88 -3.78
CA VAL A 14 -20.60 -15.29 -2.81
C VAL A 14 -21.17 -16.20 -1.73
N GLN A 15 -22.42 -16.00 -1.30
CA GLN A 15 -23.04 -16.82 -0.24
C GLN A 15 -23.14 -18.30 -0.61
N ASP A 16 -23.41 -18.61 -1.88
CA ASP A 16 -23.61 -19.99 -2.37
C ASP A 16 -22.37 -20.54 -3.11
N ALA A 17 -21.24 -19.82 -3.10
CA ALA A 17 -20.06 -20.16 -3.87
C ALA A 17 -19.28 -21.34 -3.27
N ASP A 18 -18.71 -22.17 -4.13
CA ASP A 18 -17.73 -23.18 -3.73
C ASP A 18 -16.36 -22.54 -3.40
N GLU A 19 -15.49 -23.32 -2.75
CA GLU A 19 -14.16 -22.86 -2.32
C GLU A 19 -13.32 -22.34 -3.50
N ARG A 20 -13.44 -22.97 -4.67
CA ARG A 20 -12.68 -22.58 -5.86
C ARG A 20 -13.09 -21.19 -6.33
N LEU A 21 -14.39 -20.92 -6.43
CA LEU A 21 -14.91 -19.63 -6.82
C LEU A 21 -14.56 -18.55 -5.78
N LEU A 22 -14.66 -18.87 -4.49
CA LEU A 22 -14.25 -17.96 -3.41
C LEU A 22 -12.75 -17.60 -3.49
N ALA A 23 -11.88 -18.57 -3.76
CA ALA A 23 -10.46 -18.34 -3.92
C ALA A 23 -10.15 -17.40 -5.10
N MET A 24 -10.86 -17.56 -6.22
CA MET A 24 -10.74 -16.68 -7.38
C MET A 24 -11.23 -15.25 -7.09
N ILE A 25 -12.40 -15.11 -6.45
CA ILE A 25 -12.95 -13.80 -6.06
C ILE A 25 -11.98 -13.10 -5.10
N LYS A 26 -11.41 -13.83 -4.13
CA LYS A 26 -10.40 -13.30 -3.21
C LYS A 26 -9.16 -12.81 -3.94
N ALA A 27 -8.62 -13.62 -4.86
CA ALA A 27 -7.42 -13.24 -5.63
C ALA A 27 -7.66 -11.98 -6.47
N LEU A 28 -8.81 -11.88 -7.14
CA LEU A 28 -9.22 -10.69 -7.89
C LEU A 28 -9.39 -9.47 -6.97
N ALA A 29 -10.10 -9.60 -5.86
CA ALA A 29 -10.28 -8.50 -4.92
C ALA A 29 -8.95 -7.97 -4.37
N ILE A 30 -8.02 -8.88 -4.04
CA ILE A 30 -6.66 -8.52 -3.60
C ILE A 30 -5.91 -7.80 -4.72
N SER A 31 -5.96 -8.27 -5.97
CA SER A 31 -5.22 -7.65 -7.06
C SER A 31 -5.65 -6.20 -7.31
N TYR A 32 -6.94 -5.88 -7.16
CA TYR A 32 -7.45 -4.50 -7.25
C TYR A 32 -6.94 -3.61 -6.10
N GLN A 33 -6.68 -4.18 -4.93
CA GLN A 33 -6.10 -3.47 -3.78
C GLN A 33 -4.58 -3.32 -3.89
N GLU A 34 -3.89 -4.28 -4.51
CA GLU A 34 -2.44 -4.23 -4.71
C GLU A 34 -2.03 -3.29 -5.85
N SER A 35 -2.87 -3.12 -6.87
CA SER A 35 -2.65 -2.17 -7.96
C SER A 35 -2.86 -0.70 -7.58
N GLU A 36 -3.30 -0.44 -6.34
CA GLU A 36 -3.53 0.92 -5.85
C GLU A 36 -2.19 1.59 -5.51
N VAL A 37 -1.89 2.70 -6.20
CA VAL A 37 -0.79 3.60 -5.82
C VAL A 37 -1.25 4.35 -4.57
N ILE A 38 -0.55 4.14 -3.45
CA ILE A 38 -0.91 4.74 -2.15
C ILE A 38 0.05 5.84 -1.70
N ALA A 39 1.22 5.95 -2.32
CA ALA A 39 2.24 6.95 -2.03
C ALA A 39 3.17 7.16 -3.24
N TYR A 40 4.09 8.11 -3.12
CA TYR A 40 5.15 8.38 -4.11
C TYR A 40 6.49 8.57 -3.39
N THR A 41 7.59 8.19 -4.05
CA THR A 41 8.96 8.48 -3.61
C THR A 41 9.30 9.96 -3.77
N VAL A 42 10.44 10.40 -3.23
CA VAL A 42 10.95 11.77 -3.41
C VAL A 42 11.24 12.12 -4.88
N ASP A 43 11.53 11.10 -5.69
CA ASP A 43 11.74 11.21 -7.14
C ASP A 43 10.43 11.10 -7.95
N GLY A 44 9.29 10.92 -7.26
CA GLY A 44 7.97 10.86 -7.88
C GLY A 44 7.57 9.47 -8.39
N GLU A 45 8.29 8.42 -8.02
CA GLU A 45 7.93 7.05 -8.41
C GLU A 45 6.73 6.54 -7.58
N PRO A 46 5.72 5.90 -8.18
CA PRO A 46 4.56 5.42 -7.46
C PRO A 46 4.90 4.21 -6.56
N LEU A 47 4.34 4.20 -5.36
CA LEU A 47 4.46 3.11 -4.39
C LEU A 47 3.13 2.39 -4.18
N GLY A 48 3.14 1.08 -4.41
CA GLY A 48 2.06 0.19 -4.01
C GLY A 48 2.08 -0.11 -2.50
N ARG A 49 1.02 -0.75 -2.02
CA ARG A 49 0.83 -1.00 -0.57
C ARG A 49 1.94 -1.84 0.06
N GLU A 50 2.41 -2.89 -0.60
CA GLU A 50 3.46 -3.76 -0.04
C GLU A 50 4.83 -3.08 -0.05
N GLN A 51 5.15 -2.32 -1.12
CA GLN A 51 6.39 -1.53 -1.19
C GLN A 51 6.44 -0.49 -0.08
N TYR A 52 5.34 0.25 0.11
CA TYR A 52 5.25 1.24 1.19
C TYR A 52 5.39 0.63 2.59
N LYS A 53 4.80 -0.55 2.84
CA LYS A 53 5.01 -1.28 4.11
C LYS A 53 6.46 -1.68 4.33
N GLN A 54 7.15 -2.11 3.27
CA GLN A 54 8.55 -2.49 3.34
C GLN A 54 9.44 -1.27 3.65
N GLU A 55 9.22 -0.14 2.97
CA GLU A 55 9.93 1.12 3.28
C GLU A 55 9.69 1.57 4.72
N LEU A 56 8.45 1.52 5.21
CA LEU A 56 8.15 1.86 6.61
C LEU A 56 8.86 0.94 7.61
N LYS A 57 9.05 -0.34 7.27
CA LYS A 57 9.76 -1.30 8.12
C LYS A 57 11.24 -0.97 8.16
N GLU A 58 11.82 -0.58 7.03
CA GLU A 58 13.21 -0.17 6.90
C GLU A 58 13.48 1.14 7.64
N ALA A 59 12.67 2.18 7.42
CA ALA A 59 12.76 3.46 8.11
C ALA A 59 12.68 3.31 9.65
N LYS A 60 11.82 2.39 10.13
CA LYS A 60 11.77 2.05 11.57
C LYS A 60 13.04 1.38 12.08
N ALA A 61 13.70 0.58 11.24
CA ALA A 61 14.95 -0.07 11.59
C ALA A 61 16.12 0.93 11.60
N GLU A 62 16.21 1.81 10.60
CA GLU A 62 17.14 2.94 10.53
C GLU A 62 17.02 3.83 11.76
N TYR A 63 15.80 4.22 12.11
CA TYR A 63 15.53 5.01 13.31
C TYR A 63 16.05 4.33 14.59
N LYS A 64 15.86 3.01 14.73
CA LYS A 64 16.38 2.24 15.87
C LYS A 64 17.90 2.13 15.88
N ARG A 65 18.55 2.13 14.71
CA ARG A 65 20.01 2.13 14.56
C ARG A 65 20.62 3.52 14.78
N GLY A 66 19.79 4.57 14.85
CA GLY A 66 20.25 5.95 14.95
C GLY A 66 20.64 6.55 13.60
N GLU A 67 20.23 5.93 12.50
CA GLU A 67 20.50 6.38 11.13
C GLU A 67 19.46 7.42 10.71
N TYR A 68 19.42 8.55 11.43
CA TYR A 68 18.56 9.68 11.11
C TYR A 68 19.32 10.98 11.33
N THR A 69 18.97 12.01 10.55
CA THR A 69 19.52 13.35 10.72
C THR A 69 18.41 14.27 11.20
N ALA A 70 18.66 15.02 12.27
CA ALA A 70 17.74 16.05 12.71
C ALA A 70 17.70 17.18 11.67
N VAL A 71 16.51 17.76 11.44
CA VAL A 71 16.33 18.81 10.43
C VAL A 71 17.28 20.00 10.64
N ASP A 72 17.55 20.36 11.89
CA ASP A 72 18.47 21.46 12.20
C ASP A 72 19.93 21.13 11.92
N ASP A 73 20.32 19.86 11.99
CA ASP A 73 21.67 19.41 11.62
C ASP A 73 21.82 19.34 10.10
N LEU A 74 20.81 18.83 9.39
CA LEU A 74 20.76 18.88 7.92
C LEU A 74 20.87 20.32 7.40
N LYS A 75 20.19 21.28 8.03
CA LYS A 75 20.30 22.71 7.68
C LYS A 75 21.70 23.28 7.86
N LYS A 76 22.51 22.75 8.80
CA LYS A 76 23.90 23.18 8.96
C LYS A 76 24.77 22.57 7.87
N GLU A 77 24.57 21.30 7.54
CA GLU A 77 25.32 20.58 6.50
C GLU A 77 25.14 21.21 5.12
N ILE A 78 23.91 21.52 4.72
CA ILE A 78 23.61 22.10 3.40
C ILE A 78 24.23 23.49 3.22
N LYS A 79 24.49 24.25 4.29
CA LYS A 79 25.19 25.55 4.17
C LYS A 79 26.62 25.43 3.65
N GLY A 80 27.23 24.25 3.78
CA GLY A 80 28.57 23.95 3.31
C GLY A 80 28.61 23.27 1.93
N TRP A 81 27.45 23.00 1.32
CA TRP A 81 27.35 22.40 -0.01
C TRP A 81 27.36 23.45 -1.12
#